data_AF-A0A0V0I4X7-F1
#
_entry.id   AF-A0A0V0I4X7-F1
#
_cell.length_a   1.000
_cell.length_b   1.000
_cell.length_c   1.000
_cell.angle_alpha   90.00
_cell.angle_beta   90.00
_cell.angle_gamma   90.00
#
_symmetry.space_group_name_H-M   'P 1'
#
loop_
_entity.id
_entity.type
_entity.pdbx_description
1 polymer ?
#
loop_
_entity_poly.entity_id
_entity_poly.type
_entity_poly.pdbx_seq_one_letter_code
_entity_poly.pdbx_strand_id
1 'polypeptide(L)'
;MTHQEFCIRYGVLLPEDHERNDPLSMSVSILRQFDILPEMYQVGYTKLYFRAGQIAVLEDVRKQVLQGTLEVQKCYGGPHARRHFHELKGVVIILQSFVRGEIARRQYKDSLESKQKDANKENDEQLVAVLQIQSAIRCWLAQRHLNQLQKSKKLIQDRPKPAKKTTEVKNSSVCFRINIFKNLVACCVKPVLAGLACRNFTFCCRRPRKAGFGG
;
A
#
# COMPACT_ATOMS: atom_id res chain seq x y z
N MET A 1 66.74 17.49 -1.90
CA MET A 1 65.34 17.13 -1.60
C MET A 1 65.36 15.75 -0.95
N THR A 2 64.57 15.49 0.09
CA THR A 2 64.54 14.14 0.70
C THR A 2 63.82 13.15 -0.22
N HIS A 3 64.10 11.85 -0.07
CA HIS A 3 63.41 10.81 -0.85
C HIS A 3 61.90 10.84 -0.63
N GLN A 4 61.46 11.06 0.60
CA GLN A 4 60.04 11.16 0.94
C GLN A 4 59.37 12.37 0.28
N GLU A 5 59.98 13.56 0.36
CA GLU A 5 59.46 14.77 -0.29
C GLU A 5 59.35 14.59 -1.81
N PHE A 6 60.35 13.95 -2.42
CA PHE A 6 60.35 13.67 -3.85
C PHE A 6 59.20 12.74 -4.26
N CYS A 7 59.01 11.65 -3.51
CA CYS A 7 57.93 10.69 -3.78
C CYS A 7 56.55 11.30 -3.61
N ILE A 8 56.32 12.09 -2.55
CA ILE A 8 55.04 12.77 -2.35
C ILE A 8 54.75 13.74 -3.49
N ARG A 9 55.77 14.45 -3.97
CA ARG A 9 55.60 15.46 -5.01
C ARG A 9 55.39 14.86 -6.39
N TYR A 10 56.20 13.87 -6.76
CA TYR A 10 56.24 13.30 -8.11
C TYR A 10 55.60 11.90 -8.21
N GLY A 11 55.04 11.37 -7.12
CA GLY A 11 54.38 10.07 -7.11
C GLY A 11 53.19 9.98 -8.07
N VAL A 12 52.54 11.10 -8.39
CA VAL A 12 51.49 11.18 -9.42
C VAL A 12 51.98 10.78 -10.82
N LEU A 13 53.29 10.80 -11.04
CA LEU A 13 53.90 10.41 -12.32
C LEU A 13 54.12 8.90 -12.44
N LEU A 14 54.03 8.16 -11.32
CA LEU A 14 54.15 6.70 -11.30
C LEU A 14 52.78 6.05 -11.55
N PRO A 15 52.74 4.86 -12.18
CA PRO A 15 51.57 3.99 -12.17
C PRO A 15 51.20 3.54 -10.74
N GLU A 16 49.95 3.14 -10.51
CA GLU A 16 49.42 2.79 -9.18
C GLU A 16 50.09 1.55 -8.52
N ASP A 17 50.94 0.80 -9.23
CA ASP A 17 51.56 -0.45 -8.75
C ASP A 17 52.64 -0.26 -7.65
N HIS A 18 52.91 0.98 -7.22
CA HIS A 18 54.06 1.30 -6.38
C HIS A 18 53.78 1.55 -4.90
N GLU A 19 52.54 1.39 -4.42
CA GLU A 19 52.10 1.73 -3.05
C GLU A 19 52.87 1.02 -1.90
N ARG A 20 53.65 -0.03 -2.18
CA ARG A 20 54.45 -0.77 -1.18
C ARG A 20 55.96 -0.52 -1.23
N ASN A 21 56.45 0.35 -2.09
CA ASN A 21 57.90 0.53 -2.28
C ASN A 21 58.49 1.55 -1.28
N ASP A 22 59.73 1.30 -0.87
CA ASP A 22 60.51 2.24 -0.05
C ASP A 22 60.71 3.58 -0.79
N PRO A 23 60.68 4.74 -0.12
CA PRO A 23 60.84 6.05 -0.76
C PRO A 23 62.12 6.19 -1.60
N LEU A 24 63.23 5.54 -1.22
CA LEU A 24 64.44 5.52 -2.03
C LEU A 24 64.20 4.78 -3.35
N SER A 25 63.57 3.61 -3.27
CA SER A 25 63.24 2.79 -4.44
C SER A 25 62.27 3.51 -5.37
N MET A 26 61.22 4.12 -4.82
CA MET A 26 60.25 4.91 -5.58
C MET A 26 60.95 6.09 -6.28
N SER A 27 61.83 6.79 -5.57
CA SER A 27 62.61 7.89 -6.13
C SER A 27 63.44 7.45 -7.33
N VAL A 28 64.16 6.33 -7.23
CA VAL A 28 64.96 5.79 -8.33
C VAL A 28 64.08 5.33 -9.49
N SER A 29 62.93 4.71 -9.22
CA SER A 29 61.98 4.29 -10.26
C SER A 29 61.45 5.47 -11.07
N ILE A 30 61.07 6.58 -10.41
CA ILE A 30 60.66 7.81 -11.09
C ILE A 30 61.78 8.32 -12.01
N LEU A 31 63.01 8.39 -11.50
CA LEU A 31 64.13 8.92 -12.27
C LEU A 31 64.43 8.09 -13.52
N ARG A 32 64.24 6.76 -13.43
CA ARG A 32 64.38 5.85 -14.57
C ARG A 32 63.24 5.96 -15.56
N GLN A 33 62.00 6.06 -15.09
CA GLN A 33 60.82 6.15 -15.97
C GLN A 33 60.83 7.41 -16.84
N PHE A 34 61.40 8.50 -16.33
CA PHE A 34 61.53 9.77 -17.06
C PHE A 34 62.91 9.96 -17.74
N ASP A 35 63.67 8.87 -17.90
CA ASP A 35 64.96 8.83 -18.61
C ASP A 35 65.96 9.91 -18.18
N ILE A 36 65.96 10.27 -16.89
CA ILE A 36 66.97 11.20 -16.38
C ILE A 36 68.30 10.45 -16.34
N LEU A 37 69.27 10.93 -17.12
CA LEU A 37 70.58 10.30 -17.20
C LEU A 37 71.23 10.21 -15.80
N PRO A 38 71.84 9.07 -15.43
CA PRO A 38 72.51 8.88 -14.13
C PRO A 38 73.57 9.94 -13.79
N GLU A 39 74.11 10.64 -14.79
CA GLU A 39 75.08 11.74 -14.63
C GLU A 39 74.45 13.06 -14.16
N MET A 40 73.13 13.18 -14.31
CA MET A 40 72.36 14.40 -14.04
C MET A 40 71.77 14.44 -12.63
N TYR A 41 71.92 13.35 -11.86
CA TYR A 41 71.50 13.28 -10.47
C TYR A 41 72.46 12.42 -9.63
N GLN A 42 72.45 12.63 -8.32
CA GLN A 42 73.18 11.80 -7.36
C GLN A 42 72.24 11.38 -6.23
N VAL A 43 72.25 10.09 -5.91
CA VAL A 43 71.42 9.49 -4.86
C VAL A 43 72.25 9.40 -3.58
N GLY A 44 71.92 10.21 -2.57
CA GLY A 44 72.44 10.07 -1.22
C GLY A 44 71.53 9.19 -0.36
N TYR A 45 71.99 8.83 0.85
CA TYR A 45 71.22 8.00 1.78
C TYR A 45 69.86 8.61 2.16
N THR A 46 69.80 9.93 2.34
CA THR A 46 68.59 10.61 2.81
C THR A 46 68.01 11.59 1.78
N LYS A 47 68.80 11.97 0.77
CA LYS A 47 68.47 13.06 -0.16
C LYS A 47 68.92 12.77 -1.58
N LEU A 48 68.17 13.31 -2.54
CA LEU A 48 68.52 13.42 -3.95
C LEU A 48 69.16 14.79 -4.24
N TYR A 49 70.17 14.74 -5.08
CA TYR A 49 70.87 15.91 -5.63
C TYR A 49 70.71 15.91 -7.14
N PHE A 50 70.37 17.05 -7.71
CA PHE A 50 70.14 17.21 -9.15
C PHE A 50 71.08 18.27 -9.71
N ARG A 51 71.52 18.07 -10.95
CA ARG A 51 72.09 19.18 -11.74
C ARG A 51 70.99 20.20 -12.08
N ALA A 52 71.42 21.43 -12.34
CA ALA A 52 70.51 22.52 -12.69
C ALA A 52 69.62 22.16 -13.88
N GLY A 53 68.35 22.58 -13.84
CA GLY A 53 67.37 22.37 -14.91
C GLY A 53 66.57 21.06 -14.84
N GLN A 54 67.09 19.99 -14.21
CA GLN A 54 66.41 18.69 -14.21
C GLN A 54 65.09 18.70 -13.45
N ILE A 55 65.05 19.38 -12.30
CA ILE A 55 63.83 19.54 -11.50
C ILE A 55 62.77 20.33 -12.27
N ALA A 56 63.17 21.30 -13.09
CA ALA A 56 62.22 22.10 -13.88
C ALA A 56 61.52 21.25 -14.94
N VAL A 57 62.26 20.37 -15.63
CA VAL A 57 61.69 19.43 -16.60
C VAL A 57 60.68 18.49 -15.92
N LEU A 58 61.04 17.90 -14.78
CA LEU A 58 60.12 17.06 -14.00
C LEU A 58 58.85 17.82 -13.56
N GLU A 59 59.00 19.08 -13.17
CA GLU A 59 57.86 19.89 -12.74
C GLU A 59 56.92 20.25 -13.90
N ASP A 60 57.45 20.48 -15.09
CA ASP A 60 56.64 20.78 -16.27
C ASP A 60 55.85 19.55 -16.74
N VAL A 61 56.46 18.36 -16.72
CA VAL A 61 55.74 17.10 -16.98
C VAL A 61 54.65 16.88 -15.93
N ARG A 62 54.95 17.09 -14.64
CA ARG A 62 53.96 17.00 -13.57
C ARG A 62 52.77 17.94 -13.79
N LYS A 63 53.01 19.18 -14.19
CA LYS A 63 51.93 20.14 -14.49
C LYS A 63 51.05 19.64 -15.64
N GLN A 64 51.63 19.11 -16.70
CA GLN A 64 50.87 18.56 -17.83
C GLN A 64 49.99 17.39 -17.42
N VAL A 65 50.52 16.44 -16.64
CA VAL A 65 49.75 15.30 -16.12
C VAL A 65 48.60 15.78 -15.24
N LEU A 66 48.86 16.71 -14.32
CA LEU A 66 47.81 17.26 -13.45
C LEU A 66 46.72 18.00 -14.25
N GLN A 67 47.09 18.77 -15.27
CA GLN A 67 46.14 19.44 -16.15
C GLN A 67 45.27 18.44 -16.92
N GLY A 68 45.87 17.39 -17.50
CA GLY A 68 45.13 16.33 -18.16
C GLY A 68 44.12 15.63 -17.23
N THR A 69 44.53 15.33 -15.99
CA THR A 69 43.63 14.76 -14.98
C THR A 69 42.44 15.68 -14.69
N LEU A 70 42.66 16.99 -14.54
CA LEU A 70 41.59 17.96 -14.31
C LEU A 70 40.63 18.05 -15.50
N GLU A 71 41.13 17.97 -16.73
CA GLU A 71 40.31 17.95 -17.95
C GLU A 71 39.43 16.71 -18.01
N VAL A 72 40.00 15.53 -17.74
CA VAL A 72 39.24 14.27 -17.66
C VAL A 72 38.17 14.36 -16.57
N GLN A 73 38.51 14.86 -15.38
CA GLN A 73 37.56 15.03 -14.27
C GLN A 73 36.42 15.99 -14.65
N LYS A 74 36.73 17.10 -15.32
CA LYS A 74 35.74 18.07 -15.83
C LYS A 74 34.79 17.42 -16.83
N CYS A 75 35.32 16.59 -17.72
CA CYS A 75 34.53 15.85 -18.71
C CYS A 75 33.70 14.72 -18.11
N TYR A 76 34.08 14.19 -16.94
CA TYR A 76 33.37 13.08 -16.30
C TYR A 76 32.06 13.52 -15.65
N GLY A 77 32.08 14.56 -14.81
CA GLY A 77 30.97 14.88 -13.91
C GLY A 77 29.64 15.19 -14.60
N GLY A 78 29.64 16.07 -15.60
CA GLY A 78 28.40 16.51 -16.27
C GLY A 78 27.69 15.38 -17.04
N PRO A 79 28.34 14.72 -18.00
CA PRO A 79 27.76 13.60 -18.74
C PRO A 79 27.37 12.42 -17.85
N HIS A 80 28.19 12.07 -16.84
CA HIS A 80 27.90 10.99 -15.91
C HIS A 80 26.63 11.26 -15.08
N ALA A 81 26.51 12.46 -14.51
CA ALA A 81 25.30 12.85 -13.78
C ALA A 81 24.04 12.85 -14.66
N ARG A 82 24.15 13.30 -15.92
CA ARG A 82 23.03 13.26 -16.88
C ARG A 82 22.61 11.83 -17.19
N ARG A 83 23.55 10.90 -17.41
CA ARG A 83 23.24 9.49 -17.66
C ARG A 83 22.47 8.88 -16.49
N HIS A 84 22.97 9.03 -15.27
CA HIS A 84 22.29 8.54 -14.07
C HIS A 84 20.90 9.14 -13.87
N PHE A 85 20.74 10.44 -14.13
CA PHE A 85 19.42 11.06 -14.08
C PHE A 85 18.44 10.46 -15.08
N HIS A 86 18.87 10.22 -16.32
CA HIS A 86 18.03 9.63 -17.35
C HIS A 86 17.64 8.17 -17.04
N GLU A 87 18.56 7.38 -16.51
CA GLU A 87 18.30 6.02 -16.03
C GLU A 87 17.22 6.01 -14.94
N LEU A 88 17.41 6.82 -13.89
CA LEU A 88 16.44 6.93 -12.79
C LEU A 88 15.08 7.44 -13.27
N LYS A 89 15.07 8.46 -14.14
CA LYS A 89 13.85 9.01 -14.71
C LYS A 89 13.07 7.95 -15.50
N GLY A 90 13.75 7.11 -16.27
CA GLY A 90 13.12 6.00 -17.01
C GLY A 90 12.39 5.03 -16.08
N VAL A 91 13.07 4.60 -15.00
CA VAL A 91 12.48 3.69 -14.00
C VAL A 91 11.26 4.33 -13.31
N VAL A 92 11.37 5.59 -12.90
CA VAL A 92 10.28 6.32 -12.24
C VAL A 92 9.05 6.42 -13.14
N ILE A 93 9.22 6.73 -14.43
CA ILE A 93 8.10 6.82 -15.38
C ILE A 93 7.37 5.49 -15.52
N ILE A 94 8.10 4.37 -15.58
CA ILE A 94 7.52 3.02 -15.67
C ILE A 94 6.73 2.69 -14.39
N LEU A 95 7.29 2.99 -13.22
CA LEU A 95 6.59 2.76 -11.96
C LEU A 95 5.31 3.61 -11.87
N GLN A 96 5.39 4.89 -12.25
CA GLN A 96 4.24 5.78 -12.25
C GLN A 96 3.14 5.31 -13.20
N SER A 97 3.48 4.81 -14.38
CA SER A 97 2.49 4.28 -15.33
C SER A 97 1.82 3.02 -14.79
N PHE A 98 2.58 2.13 -14.14
CA PHE A 98 2.04 0.95 -13.48
C PHE A 98 1.06 1.31 -12.36
N VAL A 99 1.44 2.24 -11.47
CA VAL A 99 0.59 2.70 -10.35
C VAL A 99 -0.70 3.33 -10.87
N ARG A 100 -0.62 4.21 -11.88
CA ARG A 100 -1.81 4.82 -12.50
C ARG A 100 -2.73 3.75 -13.09
N GLY A 101 -2.17 2.74 -13.75
CA GLY A 101 -2.93 1.61 -14.30
C GLY A 101 -3.64 0.78 -13.22
N GLU A 102 -2.95 0.48 -12.11
CA GLU A 102 -3.55 -0.22 -10.97
C GLU A 102 -4.69 0.56 -10.33
N ILE A 103 -4.52 1.87 -10.14
CA ILE A 103 -5.58 2.74 -9.61
C ILE A 103 -6.81 2.69 -10.51
N ALA A 104 -6.64 2.82 -11.83
CA ALA A 104 -7.75 2.77 -12.79
C ALA A 104 -8.48 1.41 -12.76
N ARG A 105 -7.74 0.29 -12.68
CA ARG A 105 -8.34 -1.05 -12.56
C ARG A 105 -9.15 -1.22 -11.29
N ARG A 106 -8.64 -0.74 -10.14
CA ARG A 106 -9.36 -0.78 -8.86
C ARG A 106 -10.65 0.04 -8.92
N GLN A 107 -10.57 1.27 -9.41
CA GLN A 107 -11.75 2.14 -9.57
C GLN A 107 -12.82 1.51 -10.47
N TYR A 108 -12.42 0.86 -11.56
CA TYR A 108 -13.33 0.14 -12.44
C TYR A 108 -14.00 -1.04 -11.71
N LYS A 109 -13.22 -1.84 -10.98
CA LYS A 109 -13.75 -2.96 -10.21
C LYS A 109 -14.74 -2.50 -9.13
N ASP A 110 -14.41 -1.46 -8.37
CA ASP A 110 -15.28 -0.89 -7.34
C ASP A 110 -16.60 -0.37 -7.94
N SER A 111 -16.52 0.23 -9.13
CA SER A 111 -17.70 0.69 -9.87
C SER A 111 -18.59 -0.47 -10.33
N LEU A 112 -17.99 -1.59 -10.78
CA LEU A 112 -18.75 -2.80 -11.14
C LEU A 112 -19.39 -3.45 -9.92
N GLU A 113 -18.67 -3.59 -8.82
CA GLU A 113 -19.21 -4.14 -7.57
C GLU A 113 -20.38 -3.30 -7.03
N SER A 114 -20.31 -1.97 -7.17
CA SER A 114 -21.40 -1.08 -6.76
C SER A 114 -22.64 -1.29 -7.61
N LYS A 115 -22.49 -1.32 -8.95
CA LYS A 115 -23.60 -1.62 -9.87
C LYS A 115 -24.23 -2.98 -9.62
N GLN A 116 -23.42 -3.99 -9.32
CA GLN A 116 -23.93 -5.33 -8.99
C GLN A 116 -24.72 -5.34 -7.68
N LYS A 117 -24.26 -4.61 -6.66
CA LYS A 117 -24.99 -4.46 -5.39
C LYS A 117 -26.33 -3.75 -5.60
N ASP A 118 -26.36 -2.71 -6.43
CA ASP A 118 -27.59 -1.98 -6.74
C ASP A 118 -28.60 -2.89 -7.47
N ALA A 119 -28.15 -3.65 -8.48
CA ALA A 119 -29.00 -4.60 -9.20
C ALA A 119 -29.49 -5.75 -8.29
N ASN A 120 -28.65 -6.27 -7.40
CA ASN A 120 -29.06 -7.31 -6.45
C ASN A 120 -30.09 -6.78 -5.46
N LYS A 121 -29.93 -5.53 -4.98
CA LYS A 121 -30.88 -4.89 -4.06
C LYS A 121 -32.25 -4.71 -4.72
N GLU A 122 -32.30 -4.30 -5.98
CA GLU A 122 -33.57 -4.19 -6.73
C GLU A 122 -34.27 -5.55 -6.85
N ASN A 123 -33.52 -6.61 -7.17
CA ASN A 123 -34.06 -7.97 -7.21
C ASN A 123 -34.57 -8.43 -5.83
N ASP A 124 -33.84 -8.16 -4.75
CA ASP A 124 -34.24 -8.52 -3.39
C ASP A 124 -35.53 -7.79 -2.98
N GLU A 125 -35.67 -6.50 -3.32
CA GLU A 125 -36.88 -5.72 -3.08
C GLU A 125 -38.09 -6.30 -3.83
N GLN A 126 -37.91 -6.69 -5.09
CA GLN A 126 -38.95 -7.38 -5.87
C GLN A 126 -39.33 -8.72 -5.25
N LEU A 127 -38.35 -9.53 -4.83
CA LEU A 127 -38.60 -10.82 -4.16
C LEU A 127 -39.38 -10.64 -2.85
N VAL A 128 -39.03 -9.63 -2.04
CA VAL A 128 -39.76 -9.30 -0.81
C VAL A 128 -41.21 -8.92 -1.12
N ALA A 129 -41.45 -8.09 -2.14
CA ALA A 129 -42.80 -7.71 -2.55
C ALA A 129 -43.63 -8.94 -3.01
N VAL A 130 -43.04 -9.83 -3.81
CA VAL A 130 -43.67 -11.08 -4.24
C VAL A 130 -44.02 -11.96 -3.04
N LEU A 131 -43.09 -12.16 -2.10
CA LEU A 131 -43.32 -12.94 -0.88
C LEU A 131 -44.46 -12.36 -0.04
N GLN A 132 -44.54 -11.03 0.09
CA GLN A 132 -45.63 -10.36 0.81
C GLN A 132 -46.99 -10.63 0.16
N ILE A 133 -47.10 -10.45 -1.16
CA ILE A 133 -48.35 -10.73 -1.90
C ILE A 133 -48.76 -12.20 -1.73
N GLN A 134 -47.83 -13.13 -1.93
CA GLN A 134 -48.12 -14.56 -1.77
C GLN A 134 -48.59 -14.90 -0.35
N SER A 135 -47.98 -14.30 0.68
CA SER A 135 -48.35 -14.52 2.07
C SER A 135 -49.79 -14.04 2.35
N ALA A 136 -50.17 -12.89 1.79
CA ALA A 136 -51.52 -12.32 1.94
C ALA A 136 -52.57 -13.21 1.28
N ILE A 137 -52.30 -13.70 0.06
CA ILE A 137 -53.19 -14.62 -0.66
C ILE A 137 -53.38 -15.92 0.12
N ARG A 138 -52.29 -16.55 0.59
CA ARG A 138 -52.35 -17.78 1.40
C ARG A 138 -53.17 -17.58 2.68
N CYS A 139 -52.98 -16.45 3.36
CA CYS A 139 -53.75 -16.08 4.55
C CYS A 139 -55.24 -15.92 4.24
N TRP A 140 -55.58 -15.20 3.17
CA TRP A 140 -56.97 -14.99 2.75
C TRP A 140 -57.67 -16.31 2.40
N LEU A 141 -56.99 -17.20 1.66
CA LEU A 141 -57.51 -18.54 1.34
C LEU A 141 -57.79 -19.37 2.61
N ALA A 142 -56.85 -19.37 3.57
CA ALA A 142 -57.02 -20.08 4.84
C ALA A 142 -58.19 -19.53 5.66
N GLN A 143 -58.34 -18.21 5.74
CA GLN A 143 -59.47 -17.56 6.41
C GLN A 143 -60.81 -17.88 5.73
N ARG A 144 -60.84 -17.85 4.39
CA ARG A 144 -62.03 -18.25 3.62
C ARG A 144 -62.45 -19.68 3.94
N HIS A 145 -61.49 -20.61 3.99
CA HIS A 145 -61.75 -22.01 4.34
C HIS A 145 -62.29 -22.15 5.77
N LEU A 146 -61.70 -21.45 6.74
CA LEU A 146 -62.19 -21.40 8.12
C LEU A 146 -63.62 -20.85 8.22
N ASN A 147 -63.92 -19.78 7.50
CA ASN A 147 -65.26 -19.19 7.47
C ASN A 147 -66.29 -20.15 6.86
N GLN A 148 -65.92 -20.92 5.83
CA GLN A 148 -66.77 -21.97 5.27
C GLN A 148 -67.02 -23.11 6.28
N LEU A 149 -65.99 -23.54 7.02
CA LEU A 149 -66.13 -24.53 8.09
C LEU A 149 -67.01 -24.01 9.24
N GLN A 150 -66.90 -22.74 9.62
CA GLN A 150 -67.77 -22.14 10.63
C GLN A 150 -69.23 -22.02 10.17
N LYS A 151 -69.46 -21.63 8.91
CA LYS A 151 -70.80 -21.58 8.32
C LYS A 151 -71.45 -22.97 8.26
N SER A 152 -70.72 -23.99 7.79
CA SER A 152 -71.22 -25.37 7.76
C SER A 152 -71.49 -25.91 9.17
N LYS A 153 -70.64 -25.62 10.17
CA LYS A 153 -70.91 -25.93 11.58
C LYS A 153 -72.18 -25.26 12.11
N LYS A 154 -72.40 -23.98 11.82
CA LYS A 154 -73.65 -23.28 12.17
C LYS A 154 -74.87 -23.91 11.50
N LEU A 155 -74.77 -24.24 10.22
CA LEU A 155 -75.82 -24.93 9.46
C LEU A 155 -76.16 -26.33 10.02
N ILE A 156 -75.17 -27.03 10.58
CA ILE A 156 -75.39 -28.31 11.27
C ILE A 156 -76.04 -28.10 12.65
N GLN A 157 -75.79 -26.96 13.30
CA GLN A 157 -76.36 -26.61 14.60
C GLN A 157 -77.83 -26.12 14.51
N ASP A 158 -78.23 -25.53 13.38
CA ASP A 158 -79.60 -25.07 13.08
C ASP A 158 -80.51 -26.14 12.48
N ARG A 159 -80.02 -27.36 12.23
CA ARG A 159 -80.91 -28.50 11.92
C ARG A 159 -81.58 -28.98 13.21
N PRO A 160 -82.91 -29.18 13.25
CA PRO A 160 -83.56 -29.74 14.43
C PRO A 160 -82.98 -31.12 14.71
N LYS A 161 -82.31 -31.29 15.85
CA LYS A 161 -81.85 -32.59 16.32
C LYS A 161 -83.09 -33.48 16.56
N PRO A 162 -83.19 -34.67 15.95
CA PRO A 162 -83.94 -35.74 16.59
C PRO A 162 -83.21 -36.12 17.88
N ALA A 163 -83.99 -36.35 18.92
CA ALA A 163 -83.56 -36.35 20.31
C ALA A 163 -82.43 -37.36 20.67
N LYS A 164 -81.65 -36.97 21.70
CA LYS A 164 -80.80 -37.77 22.63
C LYS A 164 -79.42 -38.20 22.08
N LYS A 165 -78.28 -38.19 22.81
CA LYS A 165 -77.93 -38.24 24.24
C LYS A 165 -76.63 -37.45 24.55
N THR A 166 -76.43 -37.21 25.85
CA THR A 166 -75.35 -36.52 26.58
C THR A 166 -73.92 -36.98 26.26
N THR A 167 -72.96 -36.04 26.23
CA THR A 167 -71.69 -36.10 26.99
C THR A 167 -70.98 -34.74 26.97
N GLU A 168 -70.72 -34.24 28.17
CA GLU A 168 -69.92 -33.05 28.50
C GLU A 168 -68.44 -33.26 28.12
N VAL A 169 -67.82 -32.27 27.48
CA VAL A 169 -66.40 -31.94 27.73
C VAL A 169 -66.27 -30.42 27.71
N LYS A 170 -65.94 -29.86 28.87
CA LYS A 170 -65.53 -28.46 29.06
C LYS A 170 -64.22 -28.19 28.32
N ASN A 171 -64.11 -27.03 27.70
CA ASN A 171 -62.90 -26.20 27.60
C ASN A 171 -63.37 -24.80 27.17
N SER A 172 -63.71 -23.92 28.11
CA SER A 172 -62.81 -23.01 28.83
C SER A 172 -62.13 -21.97 27.93
N SER A 173 -62.34 -20.71 28.34
CA SER A 173 -61.49 -19.54 28.09
C SER A 173 -61.54 -18.91 26.69
N VAL A 174 -62.29 -17.82 26.49
CA VAL A 174 -61.97 -16.40 26.78
C VAL A 174 -61.62 -15.66 25.49
N CYS A 175 -62.40 -14.60 25.26
CA CYS A 175 -62.05 -13.31 24.67
C CYS A 175 -60.72 -13.20 23.90
N PHE A 176 -60.77 -12.83 22.62
CA PHE A 176 -60.00 -11.66 22.13
C PHE A 176 -60.56 -11.19 20.77
N ARG A 177 -61.53 -10.28 20.84
CA ARG A 177 -61.86 -9.38 19.74
C ARG A 177 -60.75 -8.31 19.72
N ILE A 178 -60.26 -7.97 18.52
CA ILE A 178 -59.51 -6.75 18.20
C ILE A 178 -58.04 -6.73 18.68
N ASN A 179 -57.10 -7.29 17.88
CA ASN A 179 -55.79 -6.64 17.60
C ASN A 179 -54.87 -7.34 16.56
N ILE A 180 -55.35 -8.26 15.72
CA ILE A 180 -54.43 -9.01 14.83
C ILE A 180 -53.96 -8.22 13.59
N PHE A 181 -54.67 -7.16 13.19
CA PHE A 181 -54.24 -6.37 12.03
C PHE A 181 -53.07 -5.41 12.29
N LYS A 182 -52.83 -4.97 13.53
CA LYS A 182 -51.64 -4.15 13.85
C LYS A 182 -50.39 -5.00 14.15
N ASN A 183 -50.56 -6.24 14.61
CA ASN A 183 -49.43 -7.07 15.05
C ASN A 183 -48.94 -8.11 14.03
N LEU A 184 -49.74 -8.53 13.05
CA LEU A 184 -49.26 -9.54 12.08
C LEU A 184 -48.32 -8.94 11.01
N VAL A 185 -48.50 -7.66 10.66
CA VAL A 185 -47.51 -6.92 9.86
C VAL A 185 -46.26 -6.57 10.69
N ALA A 186 -46.42 -6.37 12.01
CA ALA A 186 -45.30 -6.06 12.91
C ALA A 186 -44.39 -7.26 13.21
N CYS A 187 -44.93 -8.49 13.34
CA CYS A 187 -44.13 -9.68 13.65
C CYS A 187 -43.47 -10.36 12.44
N CYS A 188 -43.94 -10.10 11.21
CA CYS A 188 -43.39 -10.77 10.02
C CYS A 188 -42.55 -9.85 9.11
N VAL A 189 -42.51 -8.52 9.34
CA VAL A 189 -41.84 -7.57 8.42
C VAL A 189 -40.72 -6.71 9.06
N LYS A 190 -40.43 -6.84 10.36
CA LYS A 190 -39.17 -6.30 10.95
C LYS A 190 -38.62 -7.31 11.97
N PRO A 191 -37.42 -7.89 11.73
CA PRO A 191 -36.19 -7.14 11.51
C PRO A 191 -35.35 -7.66 10.31
N VAL A 192 -35.36 -6.91 9.20
CA VAL A 192 -34.21 -6.89 8.25
C VAL A 192 -33.66 -5.46 8.07
N LEU A 193 -34.21 -4.48 8.79
CA LEU A 193 -33.75 -3.07 8.79
C LEU A 193 -33.13 -2.62 10.13
N ALA A 194 -32.65 -3.55 10.96
CA ALA A 194 -31.93 -3.24 12.22
C ALA A 194 -30.52 -3.85 12.25
N GLY A 195 -29.81 -3.79 11.12
CA GLY A 195 -28.42 -4.27 10.96
C GLY A 195 -27.37 -3.16 10.78
N LEU A 196 -27.74 -1.90 10.94
CA LEU A 196 -26.86 -0.73 10.76
C LEU A 196 -26.86 0.18 12.01
N ALA A 197 -26.63 -0.39 13.18
CA ALA A 197 -26.21 0.34 14.37
C ALA A 197 -25.83 -0.67 15.47
N CYS A 198 -24.59 -1.17 15.45
CA CYS A 198 -23.87 -1.73 16.60
C CYS A 198 -22.59 -2.45 16.10
N ARG A 199 -21.63 -1.69 15.59
CA ARG A 199 -20.21 -2.05 15.76
C ARG A 199 -19.52 -0.85 16.37
N ASN A 200 -18.85 -1.12 17.48
CA ASN A 200 -18.07 -0.24 18.36
C ASN A 200 -18.82 0.13 19.62
N PHE A 201 -18.74 -0.72 20.64
CA PHE A 201 -18.37 -0.31 21.99
C PHE A 201 -18.10 -1.54 22.86
N THR A 202 -16.82 -1.93 22.97
CA THR A 202 -16.29 -2.62 24.15
C THR A 202 -15.40 -1.63 24.90
N PHE A 203 -15.82 -1.37 26.13
CA PHE A 203 -15.10 -0.69 27.22
C PHE A 203 -13.64 -1.17 27.37
N CYS A 204 -12.67 -0.29 27.65
CA CYS A 204 -12.28 0.12 29.02
C CYS A 204 -10.86 0.76 29.10
N CYS A 205 -10.71 1.70 30.05
CA CYS A 205 -9.48 2.14 30.75
C CYS A 205 -8.50 3.17 30.11
N ARG A 206 -8.58 4.45 30.51
CA ARG A 206 -7.68 5.12 31.51
C ARG A 206 -7.81 6.66 31.54
N ARG A 207 -7.88 7.15 32.79
CA ARG A 207 -7.74 8.49 33.44
C ARG A 207 -7.42 9.80 32.67
N PRO A 208 -7.84 10.94 33.24
CA PRO A 208 -7.76 12.28 32.64
C PRO A 208 -6.42 12.98 32.90
N ARG A 209 -6.00 13.85 31.96
CA ARG A 209 -5.05 14.95 32.24
C ARG A 209 -5.61 16.27 31.70
N LYS A 210 -5.38 17.29 32.52
CA LYS A 210 -5.85 18.68 32.48
C LYS A 210 -5.21 19.52 31.36
N ALA A 211 -5.80 20.72 31.21
CA ALA A 211 -5.26 22.00 30.71
C ALA A 211 -5.40 22.21 29.19
N GLY A 212 -5.82 23.37 28.69
CA GLY A 212 -6.02 24.66 29.32
C GLY A 212 -6.75 25.64 28.38
N PHE A 213 -7.27 26.70 29.00
CA PHE A 213 -7.77 27.93 28.40
C PHE A 213 -6.75 28.61 27.49
N GLY A 214 -7.24 29.35 26.49
CA GLY A 214 -6.69 30.66 26.11
C GLY A 214 -6.08 30.75 24.72
N GLY A 215 -6.57 31.73 23.95
CA GLY A 215 -6.05 32.17 22.66
C GLY A 215 -7.13 32.87 21.86
#